data_AF-A0A8J7E0V3-F1
#
_entry.id   AF-A0A8J7E0V3-F1
#
_cell.length_a   1.000
_cell.length_b   1.000
_cell.length_c   1.000
_cell.angle_alpha   90.00
_cell.angle_beta   90.00
_cell.angle_gamma   90.00
#
_symmetry.space_group_name_H-M   'P 1'
#
loop_
_entity.id
_entity.type
_entity.pdbx_description
1 polymer ?
#
loop_
_entity_poly.entity_id
_entity_poly.type
_entity_poly.pdbx_seq_one_letter_code
_entity_poly.pdbx_strand_id
1 'polypeptide(L)'
;MTICVVSGSEVTPEGLAELLEKSYFIRSDALDEDAYQQKDYFREEAYARAAELLLSKEEALKQQMEMVLEREQVHWLVPQGWRVDVTVTRSHLTVRVEKDL
;
A
#
# COMPACT_ATOMS: atom_id res chain seq x y z
N MET A 1 -9.38 -12.54 -15.95
CA MET A 1 -9.34 -12.96 -14.55
C MET A 1 -10.75 -12.87 -13.98
N THR A 2 -11.21 -13.91 -13.29
CA THR A 2 -12.52 -13.94 -12.63
C THR A 2 -12.30 -14.30 -11.17
N ILE A 3 -12.64 -13.39 -10.27
CA ILE A 3 -12.61 -13.65 -8.82
C ILE A 3 -14.04 -14.02 -8.40
N CYS A 4 -14.22 -15.22 -7.84
CA CYS A 4 -15.50 -15.67 -7.33
C CYS A 4 -15.64 -15.30 -5.85
N VAL A 5 -16.67 -14.51 -5.53
CA VAL A 5 -17.02 -14.14 -4.16
C VAL A 5 -18.30 -14.89 -3.79
N VAL A 6 -18.29 -15.62 -2.67
CA VAL A 6 -19.49 -16.33 -2.19
C VAL A 6 -20.26 -15.46 -1.19
N SER A 7 -21.56 -15.72 -1.07
CA SER A 7 -22.41 -14.99 -0.12
C SER A 7 -21.91 -15.21 1.31
N GLY A 8 -21.79 -14.11 2.07
CA GLY A 8 -21.25 -14.13 3.44
C GLY A 8 -19.73 -14.05 3.51
N SER A 9 -19.01 -13.99 2.39
CA SER A 9 -17.58 -13.66 2.39
C SER A 9 -17.36 -12.20 2.78
N GLU A 10 -16.43 -11.98 3.70
CA GLU A 10 -15.84 -10.67 3.94
C GLU A 10 -14.72 -10.47 2.92
N VAL A 11 -14.82 -9.40 2.13
CA VAL A 11 -13.80 -9.04 1.13
C VAL A 11 -13.11 -7.78 1.62
N THR A 12 -11.85 -7.91 2.05
CA THR A 12 -11.02 -6.79 2.45
C THR A 12 -10.14 -6.32 1.27
N PRO A 13 -9.70 -5.06 1.25
CA PRO A 13 -8.72 -4.57 0.28
C PRO A 13 -7.47 -5.44 0.21
N GLU A 14 -6.93 -5.85 1.36
CA GLU A 14 -5.75 -6.72 1.46
C GLU A 14 -6.01 -8.09 0.83
N GLY A 15 -7.14 -8.71 1.15
CA GLY A 15 -7.49 -10.03 0.65
C GLY A 15 -7.76 -10.04 -0.86
N LEU A 16 -8.41 -8.99 -1.38
CA LEU A 16 -8.62 -8.82 -2.81
C LEU A 16 -7.30 -8.52 -3.54
N ALA A 17 -6.42 -7.70 -2.96
CA ALA A 17 -5.10 -7.41 -3.52
C ALA A 17 -4.24 -8.67 -3.61
N GLU A 18 -4.27 -9.54 -2.60
CA GLU A 18 -3.55 -10.81 -2.62
C GLU A 18 -4.07 -11.75 -3.72
N LEU A 19 -5.39 -11.79 -3.93
CA LEU A 19 -6.00 -12.56 -5.02
C LEU A 19 -5.62 -11.99 -6.39
N LEU A 20 -5.57 -10.66 -6.52
CA LEU A 20 -5.11 -9.96 -7.72
C LEU A 20 -3.64 -10.28 -8.01
N GLU A 21 -2.74 -10.13 -7.03
CA GLU A 21 -1.32 -10.47 -7.17
C GLU A 21 -1.13 -11.91 -7.65
N LYS A 22 -1.78 -12.87 -6.99
CA LYS A 22 -1.68 -14.31 -7.31
C LYS A 22 -2.20 -14.66 -8.70
N SER A 23 -3.12 -13.87 -9.24
CA SER A 23 -3.73 -14.12 -10.56
C SER A 23 -2.93 -13.54 -11.73
N TYR A 24 -2.14 -12.49 -11.47
CA TYR A 24 -1.32 -11.80 -12.47
C TYR A 24 0.14 -12.26 -12.46
N PHE A 25 0.68 -12.71 -11.31
CA PHE A 25 2.06 -13.14 -11.19
C PHE A 25 2.25 -14.61 -11.66
N ILE A 26 2.48 -14.80 -12.95
CA ILE A 26 2.93 -16.09 -13.50
C ILE A 26 4.47 -16.11 -13.49
N ARG A 27 5.03 -17.08 -12.75
CA ARG A 27 6.47 -17.28 -12.52
C ARG A 27 7.31 -17.51 -13.81
N SER A 28 6.71 -17.54 -15.00
CA SER A 28 7.42 -17.72 -16.28
C SER A 28 8.11 -16.45 -16.78
N ASP A 29 7.79 -15.28 -16.24
CA ASP A 29 8.42 -14.00 -16.63
C ASP A 29 9.72 -13.72 -15.82
N ALA A 30 10.08 -14.60 -14.89
CA ALA A 30 11.22 -14.45 -13.98
C ALA A 30 12.56 -14.96 -14.55
N LEU A 31 12.87 -14.58 -15.80
CA LEU A 31 14.21 -14.80 -16.39
C LEU A 31 15.10 -13.55 -16.37
N ASP A 32 14.60 -12.43 -15.83
CA ASP A 32 15.32 -11.16 -15.79
C ASP A 32 15.58 -10.70 -14.36
N GLU A 33 16.74 -10.10 -14.11
CA GLU A 33 17.20 -9.63 -12.77
C GLU A 33 16.24 -8.59 -12.16
N ASP A 34 15.40 -7.97 -12.99
CA ASP A 34 14.37 -6.98 -12.61
C ASP A 34 13.08 -7.59 -12.02
N ALA A 35 12.92 -8.92 -12.02
CA ALA A 35 11.68 -9.58 -11.60
C ALA A 35 11.27 -9.30 -10.14
N TYR A 36 12.23 -9.00 -9.25
CA TYR A 36 11.95 -8.64 -7.86
C TYR A 36 11.39 -7.22 -7.73
N GLN A 37 11.94 -6.24 -8.46
CA GLN A 37 11.40 -4.87 -8.48
C GLN A 37 10.01 -4.85 -9.11
N GLN A 38 9.80 -5.65 -10.18
CA GLN A 38 8.50 -5.78 -10.81
C GLN A 38 7.45 -6.35 -9.85
N LYS A 39 7.81 -7.29 -8.97
CA LYS A 39 6.87 -7.86 -8.00
C LYS A 39 6.33 -6.80 -7.03
N ASP A 40 7.18 -5.91 -6.51
CA ASP A 40 6.73 -4.86 -5.59
C ASP A 40 5.81 -3.87 -6.30
N TYR A 41 6.12 -3.49 -7.55
CA TYR A 41 5.21 -2.66 -8.36
C TYR A 41 3.87 -3.35 -8.63
N PHE A 42 3.85 -4.64 -8.95
CA PHE A 42 2.61 -5.39 -9.14
C PHE A 42 1.78 -5.46 -7.87
N ARG A 43 2.42 -5.64 -6.72
CA ARG A 43 1.74 -5.64 -5.43
C ARG A 43 1.10 -4.27 -5.18
N GLU A 44 1.81 -3.18 -5.41
CA GLU A 44 1.26 -1.83 -5.25
C GLU A 44 0.06 -1.58 -6.17
N GLU A 45 0.14 -2.01 -7.43
CA GLU A 45 -0.96 -1.87 -8.39
C GLU A 45 -2.17 -2.72 -7.97
N ALA A 46 -1.95 -3.96 -7.52
CA ALA A 46 -3.01 -4.84 -7.03
C ALA A 46 -3.72 -4.24 -5.80
N TYR A 47 -2.96 -3.67 -4.86
CA TYR A 47 -3.50 -2.97 -3.70
C TYR A 47 -4.29 -1.72 -4.07
N ALA A 48 -3.75 -0.89 -4.97
CA ALA A 48 -4.44 0.29 -5.48
C ALA A 48 -5.78 -0.08 -6.13
N ARG A 49 -5.81 -1.14 -6.94
CA ARG A 49 -7.05 -1.62 -7.57
C ARG A 49 -8.04 -2.21 -6.59
N ALA A 50 -7.58 -2.96 -5.59
CA ALA A 50 -8.47 -3.49 -4.56
C ALA A 50 -9.10 -2.36 -3.74
N ALA A 51 -8.31 -1.34 -3.37
CA ALA A 51 -8.79 -0.17 -2.64
C ALA A 51 -9.81 0.63 -3.46
N GLU A 52 -9.56 0.88 -4.75
CA GLU A 52 -10.52 1.56 -5.65
C GLU A 52 -11.87 0.83 -5.77
N LEU A 53 -11.86 -0.50 -5.66
CA LEU A 53 -13.05 -1.33 -5.81
C LEU A 53 -13.87 -1.47 -4.52
N LEU A 54 -13.22 -1.42 -3.35
CA LEU A 54 -13.84 -1.76 -2.07
C LEU A 54 -13.99 -0.57 -1.11
N LEU A 55 -13.23 0.49 -1.30
CA LEU A 55 -13.20 1.64 -0.40
C LEU A 55 -13.79 2.89 -1.03
N SER A 56 -14.12 3.87 -0.18
CA SER A 56 -14.37 5.23 -0.68
C SER A 56 -13.07 5.84 -1.25
N LYS A 57 -13.22 6.86 -2.11
CA LYS A 57 -12.07 7.54 -2.73
C LYS A 57 -11.08 8.12 -1.70
N GLU A 58 -11.59 8.61 -0.57
CA GLU A 58 -10.75 9.18 0.49
C GLU A 58 -9.95 8.10 1.22
N GLU A 59 -10.59 6.98 1.56
CA GLU A 59 -9.93 5.84 2.21
C GLU A 59 -8.91 5.17 1.31
N ALA A 60 -9.21 5.01 0.01
CA ALA A 60 -8.26 4.48 -0.97
C ALA A 60 -7.02 5.38 -1.11
N LEU A 61 -7.20 6.71 -1.11
CA LEU A 61 -6.09 7.65 -1.13
C LEU A 61 -5.24 7.55 0.14
N LYS A 62 -5.88 7.47 1.30
CA LYS A 62 -5.19 7.30 2.59
C LYS A 62 -4.34 6.02 2.58
N GLN A 63 -4.91 4.90 2.16
CA GLN A 63 -4.21 3.62 2.11
C GLN A 63 -3.01 3.65 1.15
N GLN A 64 -3.14 4.30 -0.01
CA GLN A 64 -2.00 4.52 -0.91
C GLN A 64 -0.88 5.35 -0.26
N MET A 65 -1.24 6.42 0.46
CA MET A 65 -0.25 7.23 1.17
C MET A 65 0.47 6.42 2.25
N GLU A 66 -0.25 5.64 3.06
CA GLU A 66 0.33 4.78 4.10
C GLU A 66 1.29 3.74 3.49
N MET A 67 0.90 3.09 2.40
CA MET A 67 1.74 2.10 1.71
C MET A 67 3.06 2.71 1.20
N VAL A 68 3.01 3.92 0.61
CA VAL A 68 4.23 4.62 0.18
C VAL A 68 5.12 4.97 1.37
N LEU A 69 4.54 5.48 2.47
CA LEU A 69 5.32 5.83 3.67
C LEU A 69 5.99 4.59 4.30
N GLU A 70 5.30 3.45 4.33
CA GLU A 70 5.87 2.18 4.80
C GLU A 70 7.02 1.70 3.90
N ARG A 71 6.86 1.77 2.57
CA ARG A 71 7.89 1.37 1.60
C ARG A 71 9.16 2.20 1.73
N GLU A 72 9.02 3.52 1.87
CA GLU A 72 10.14 4.43 2.10
C GLU A 72 10.69 4.34 3.54
N GLN A 73 10.13 3.43 4.35
CA GLN A 73 10.53 3.10 5.71
C GLN A 73 10.59 4.30 6.66
N VAL A 74 9.81 5.37 6.43
CA VAL A 74 9.96 6.69 7.08
C VAL A 74 10.04 6.68 8.61
N HIS A 75 9.55 5.62 9.26
CA HIS A 75 9.66 5.40 10.69
C HIS A 75 11.11 5.43 11.22
N TRP A 76 12.11 5.07 10.40
CA TRP A 76 13.54 5.15 10.77
C TRP A 76 14.02 6.57 11.12
N LEU A 77 13.32 7.60 10.61
CA LEU A 77 13.63 9.01 10.88
C LEU A 77 13.17 9.44 12.28
N VAL A 78 12.31 8.65 12.93
CA VAL A 78 11.70 8.98 14.22
C VAL A 78 12.49 8.30 15.34
N PRO A 79 13.23 9.04 16.18
CA PRO A 79 13.95 8.45 17.30
C PRO A 79 12.97 7.82 18.30
N GLN A 80 13.45 6.82 19.05
CA GLN A 80 12.63 6.18 20.08
C GLN A 80 12.16 7.19 21.14
N GLY A 81 10.85 7.16 21.46
CA GLY A 81 10.23 8.09 22.41
C GLY A 81 9.93 9.46 21.82
N TRP A 82 9.88 9.58 20.50
CA TRP A 82 9.48 10.79 19.81
C TRP A 82 8.28 10.50 18.90
N ARG A 83 7.45 11.52 18.74
CA ARG A 83 6.32 11.57 17.83
C ARG A 83 6.61 12.61 16.75
N VAL A 84 6.29 12.27 15.50
CA VAL A 84 6.39 13.19 14.37
C VAL A 84 5.03 13.30 13.70
N ASP A 85 4.50 14.52 13.65
CA ASP A 85 3.28 14.84 12.93
C ASP A 85 3.65 15.56 11.63
N VAL A 86 3.32 14.95 10.48
CA VAL A 86 3.55 15.52 9.15
C VAL A 86 2.21 16.02 8.61
N THR A 87 2.16 17.29 8.23
CA THR A 87 1.03 17.86 7.49
C THR A 87 1.47 18.13 6.06
N VAL A 88 0.86 17.44 5.12
CA VAL A 88 1.12 17.59 3.68
C VAL A 88 -0.08 18.23 3.01
N THR A 89 0.16 19.30 2.27
CA THR A 89 -0.77 19.88 1.31
C THR A 89 -0.17 19.77 -0.09
N ARG A 90 -0.93 20.13 -1.12
CA ARG A 90 -0.47 20.04 -2.51
C ARG A 90 0.83 20.83 -2.80
N SER A 91 1.12 21.89 -2.03
CA SER A 91 2.26 22.77 -2.27
C SER A 91 3.20 22.94 -1.09
N HIS A 92 2.82 22.47 0.10
CA HIS A 92 3.58 22.68 1.32
C HIS A 92 3.60 21.40 2.15
N LEU A 93 4.77 21.11 2.73
CA LEU A 93 4.97 20.08 3.71
C LEU A 93 5.49 20.73 5.00
N THR A 94 4.84 20.43 6.13
CA THR A 94 5.26 20.91 7.45
C THR A 94 5.44 19.71 8.37
N VAL A 95 6.52 19.71 9.14
CA VAL A 95 6.86 18.66 10.10
C VAL A 95 6.86 19.27 11.50
N ARG A 96 6.18 18.61 12.43
CA ARG A 96 6.24 18.88 13.86
C ARG A 96 6.78 17.66 14.57
N VAL A 97 7.61 17.89 15.58
CA VAL A 97 8.32 16.84 16.30
C VAL A 97 8.13 17.10 17.79
N GLU A 98 7.63 16.09 18.49
CA GLU A 98 7.35 16.13 19.93
C GLU A 98 8.04 14.94 20.60
N LYS A 99 8.46 15.11 21.85
CA LYS A 99 9.03 14.01 22.65
C LYS A 99 7.91 13.43 23.51
N ASP A 100 7.63 12.15 23.33
CA ASP A 100 6.71 11.43 24.21
C ASP A 100 7.40 11.28 25.57
N LEU A 101 6.81 11.87 26.60
CA LEU A 101 7.29 11.87 27.98
C LEU A 101 6.94 10.56 28.70
#